data_AF-A0A382J5Q4-F1
#
_entry.id   AF-A0A382J5Q4-F1
#
_cell.length_a   1.000
_cell.length_b   1.000
_cell.length_c   1.000
_cell.angle_alpha   90.00
_cell.angle_beta   90.00
_cell.angle_gamma   90.00
#
_symmetry.space_group_name_H-M   'P 1'
#
loop_
_entity.id
_entity.type
_entity.pdbx_description
1 polymer ?
#
loop_
_entity_poly.entity_id
_entity_poly.type
_entity_poly.pdbx_seq_one_letter_code
_entity_poly.pdbx_strand_id
1 'polypeptide(L)'
;MLTPDLWLTATSGWKVHRLDSPLDATESEVRTALQAVARNGDHVLIFCRVDTSAVGVCHQLLNSGFFPVDVGISLESRGRTVRHQLVHQVRHADSADRDEVVRIAESSFQFSRFHLDPGIPNDIADRIKRQWVESYFDGTRGDALYVACLKDR
;
A
#
# COMPACT_ATOMS: atom_id res chain seq x y z
N MET A 1 -0.21 0.54 -19.62
CA MET A 1 0.77 -0.51 -19.29
C MET A 1 1.56 -0.11 -18.05
N LEU A 2 2.55 0.79 -18.11
CA LEU A 2 3.25 1.27 -16.89
C LEU A 2 2.90 2.73 -16.58
N THR A 3 2.40 2.98 -15.38
CA THR A 3 2.00 4.31 -14.89
C THR A 3 2.89 4.68 -13.69
N PRO A 4 3.59 5.83 -13.69
CA PRO A 4 4.37 6.26 -12.53
C PRO A 4 3.50 6.45 -11.28
N ASP A 5 3.96 5.95 -10.13
CA ASP A 5 3.36 6.24 -8.83
C ASP A 5 4.17 7.33 -8.13
N LEU A 6 3.74 8.58 -8.31
CA LEU A 6 4.47 9.76 -7.82
C LEU A 6 4.48 9.82 -6.29
N TRP A 7 3.41 9.35 -5.63
CA TRP A 7 3.32 9.37 -4.18
C TRP A 7 4.28 8.36 -3.56
N LEU A 8 4.30 7.12 -4.06
CA LEU A 8 5.27 6.12 -3.61
C LEU A 8 6.70 6.51 -3.99
N THR A 9 6.89 7.14 -5.15
CA THR A 9 8.22 7.63 -5.56
C THR A 9 8.74 8.68 -4.59
N ALA A 10 7.94 9.69 -4.25
CA ALA A 10 8.31 10.71 -3.29
C ALA A 10 8.57 10.14 -1.88
N THR A 11 7.76 9.16 -1.46
CA THR A 11 7.83 8.58 -0.11
C THR A 11 8.99 7.62 0.07
N SER A 12 9.22 6.75 -0.92
CA SER A 12 10.28 5.72 -0.86
C SER A 12 11.64 6.25 -1.32
N GLY A 13 11.67 7.27 -2.17
CA GLY A 13 12.87 7.67 -2.91
C GLY A 13 13.22 6.72 -4.06
N TRP A 14 12.37 5.72 -4.34
CA TRP A 14 12.57 4.77 -5.43
C TRP A 14 11.76 5.17 -6.65
N LYS A 15 12.17 4.71 -7.82
CA LYS A 15 11.35 4.88 -9.02
C LYS A 15 10.22 3.86 -9.01
N VAL A 16 8.99 4.30 -8.77
CA VAL A 16 7.85 3.38 -8.62
C VAL A 16 6.89 3.47 -9.81
N HIS A 17 6.53 2.31 -10.39
CA HIS A 17 5.56 2.19 -11.47
C HIS A 17 4.52 1.13 -11.16
N ARG A 18 3.27 1.41 -11.55
CA ARG A 18 2.18 0.43 -11.55
C ARG A 18 2.02 -0.14 -12.95
N LEU A 19 1.98 -1.47 -13.05
CA LEU A 19 1.52 -2.19 -14.23
C LEU A 19 0.00 -2.38 -14.14
N ASP A 20 -0.73 -1.80 -15.07
CA ASP A 20 -2.20 -1.90 -15.13
C ASP A 20 -2.63 -3.25 -15.75
N SER A 21 -3.69 -3.86 -15.19
CA SER A 21 -4.31 -5.11 -15.65
C SER A 21 -5.74 -4.84 -16.13
N PRO A 22 -6.27 -5.54 -17.16
CA PRO A 22 -5.64 -6.64 -17.90
C PRO A 22 -4.50 -6.17 -18.81
N LEU A 23 -3.58 -7.10 -19.11
CA LEU A 23 -2.47 -6.87 -20.01
C LEU A 23 -2.93 -7.04 -21.46
N ASP A 24 -3.01 -5.95 -22.21
CA ASP A 24 -3.18 -5.98 -23.67
C ASP A 24 -1.81 -5.95 -24.37
N ALA A 25 -0.95 -6.88 -23.98
CA ALA A 25 0.43 -6.99 -24.45
C ALA A 25 0.91 -8.43 -24.31
N THR A 26 1.86 -8.86 -25.12
CA THR A 26 2.58 -10.13 -25.00
C THR A 26 3.56 -10.12 -23.83
N GLU A 27 3.96 -11.28 -23.32
CA GLU A 27 5.02 -11.40 -22.30
C GLU A 27 6.34 -10.72 -22.73
N SER A 28 6.66 -10.75 -24.02
CA SER A 28 7.88 -10.13 -24.56
C SER A 28 7.82 -8.61 -24.48
N GLU A 29 6.67 -8.03 -24.82
CA GLU A 29 6.43 -6.59 -24.72
C GLU A 29 6.45 -6.12 -23.27
N VAL A 30 5.84 -6.89 -22.36
CA VAL A 30 5.89 -6.64 -20.91
C VAL A 30 7.35 -6.64 -20.43
N ARG A 31 8.12 -7.70 -20.69
CA ARG A 31 9.55 -7.75 -20.30
C ARG A 31 10.37 -6.60 -20.87
N THR A 32 10.13 -6.23 -22.13
CA THR A 32 10.82 -5.11 -22.77
C THR A 32 10.54 -3.80 -22.03
N ALA A 33 9.28 -3.56 -21.65
CA ALA A 33 8.89 -2.38 -20.88
C ALA A 33 9.50 -2.37 -19.47
N LEU A 34 9.52 -3.51 -18.78
CA LEU A 34 10.15 -3.63 -17.46
C LEU A 34 11.65 -3.31 -17.53
N GLN A 35 12.36 -3.87 -18.52
CA GLN A 35 13.78 -3.63 -18.73
C GLN A 35 14.09 -2.16 -19.04
N ALA A 36 13.23 -1.50 -19.83
CA ALA A 36 13.39 -0.07 -20.13
C ALA A 36 13.30 0.81 -18.88
N VAL A 37 12.43 0.46 -17.92
CA VAL A 37 12.32 1.18 -16.65
C VAL A 37 13.48 0.83 -15.71
N ALA A 38 13.84 -0.45 -15.61
CA ALA A 38 14.89 -0.95 -14.73
C ALA A 38 16.28 -0.38 -15.05
N ARG A 39 16.59 -0.09 -16.33
CA ARG A 39 17.87 0.51 -16.74
C ARG A 39 18.07 1.97 -16.30
N ASN A 40 17.02 2.62 -15.79
CA ASN A 40 17.00 4.05 -15.53
C ASN A 40 16.96 4.40 -14.03
N GLY A 41 17.48 3.55 -13.14
CA GLY A 41 17.58 3.86 -11.71
C GLY A 41 18.21 2.75 -10.88
N ASP A 42 18.80 3.12 -9.75
CA ASP A 42 19.46 2.19 -8.82
C ASP A 42 18.45 1.37 -8.00
N HIS A 43 17.26 1.93 -7.74
CA HIS A 43 16.15 1.28 -7.05
C HIS A 43 14.83 1.52 -7.79
N VAL A 44 14.26 0.45 -8.35
CA VAL A 44 13.02 0.47 -9.13
C VAL A 44 12.04 -0.53 -8.56
N LEU A 45 10.82 -0.09 -8.26
CA LEU A 45 9.70 -0.95 -7.91
C LEU A 45 8.66 -0.92 -9.01
N ILE A 46 8.33 -2.08 -9.57
CA ILE A 46 7.21 -2.23 -10.50
C ILE A 46 6.24 -3.23 -9.89
N PHE A 47 4.99 -2.81 -9.67
CA PHE A 47 3.98 -3.68 -9.06
C PHE A 47 2.72 -3.78 -9.93
N CYS A 48 2.03 -4.90 -9.85
CA CYS A 48 0.74 -5.12 -10.48
C CYS A 48 -0.26 -5.64 -9.44
N ARG A 49 -1.50 -5.17 -9.49
CA ARG A 49 -2.61 -5.78 -8.76
C ARG A 49 -3.53 -6.45 -9.78
N VAL A 50 -3.79 -7.73 -9.58
CA VAL A 50 -4.59 -8.56 -10.48
C VAL A 50 -5.62 -9.34 -9.66
N ASP A 51 -6.79 -9.59 -10.25
CA ASP A 51 -7.77 -10.49 -9.67
C ASP A 51 -7.25 -11.94 -9.71
N THR A 52 -7.37 -12.67 -8.60
CA THR A 52 -6.85 -14.04 -8.50
C THR A 52 -7.53 -15.03 -9.46
N SER A 53 -8.74 -14.71 -9.95
CA SER A 53 -9.45 -15.50 -10.95
C SER A 53 -8.90 -15.31 -12.37
N ALA A 54 -8.12 -14.26 -12.63
CA ALA A 54 -7.50 -13.99 -13.92
C ALA A 54 -6.22 -14.83 -14.11
N VAL A 55 -6.34 -16.17 -14.01
CA VAL A 55 -5.22 -17.12 -13.99
C VAL A 55 -4.26 -16.93 -15.18
N GLY A 56 -4.78 -16.65 -16.37
CA GLY A 56 -3.94 -16.38 -17.56
C GLY A 56 -3.04 -15.15 -17.39
N VAL A 57 -3.58 -14.07 -16.81
CA VAL A 57 -2.80 -12.85 -16.52
C VAL A 57 -1.79 -13.12 -15.40
N CYS A 58 -2.18 -13.85 -14.35
CA CYS A 58 -1.25 -14.26 -13.29
C CYS A 58 -0.07 -15.06 -13.86
N HIS A 59 -0.35 -16.04 -14.73
CA HIS A 59 0.68 -16.84 -15.41
C HIS A 59 1.60 -15.96 -16.27
N GLN A 60 1.02 -15.03 -17.03
CA GLN A 60 1.78 -14.08 -17.84
C GLN A 60 2.71 -13.20 -17.00
N LEU A 61 2.24 -12.70 -15.86
CA LEU A 61 3.03 -11.89 -14.93
C LEU A 61 4.21 -12.69 -14.35
N LEU A 62 3.97 -13.92 -13.91
CA LEU A 62 5.02 -14.82 -13.41
C LEU A 62 6.12 -15.03 -14.47
N ASN A 63 5.73 -15.36 -15.71
CA ASN A 63 6.68 -15.53 -16.83
C ASN A 63 7.40 -14.24 -17.23
N SER A 64 6.84 -13.09 -16.88
CA SER A 64 7.44 -11.78 -17.13
C SER A 64 8.41 -11.35 -16.01
N GLY A 65 8.55 -12.16 -14.95
CA GLY A 65 9.48 -11.92 -13.84
C GLY A 65 8.84 -11.35 -12.58
N PHE A 66 7.51 -11.23 -12.52
CA PHE A 66 6.83 -10.90 -11.26
C PHE A 66 6.75 -12.13 -10.36
N PHE A 67 6.57 -11.89 -9.06
CA PHE A 67 6.21 -12.90 -8.08
C PHE A 67 5.09 -12.37 -7.17
N PRO A 68 4.27 -13.25 -6.58
CA PRO A 68 3.21 -12.82 -5.67
C PRO A 68 3.83 -12.32 -4.36
N VAL A 69 3.50 -11.09 -3.96
CA VAL A 69 3.92 -10.49 -2.68
C VAL A 69 2.85 -10.72 -1.61
N ASP A 70 1.59 -10.42 -1.93
CA ASP A 70 0.46 -10.62 -1.05
C ASP A 70 -0.82 -11.01 -1.83
N VAL A 71 -1.80 -11.54 -1.10
CA VAL A 71 -3.15 -11.80 -1.61
C VAL A 71 -4.14 -11.03 -0.73
N GLY A 72 -4.64 -9.91 -1.27
CA GLY A 72 -5.64 -9.10 -0.59
C GLY A 72 -7.04 -9.71 -0.65
N ILE A 73 -7.68 -9.86 0.50
CA ILE A 73 -9.09 -10.26 0.59
C ILE A 73 -9.92 -9.02 0.88
N SER A 74 -10.84 -8.68 -0.03
CA SER A 74 -11.83 -7.62 0.18
C SER A 74 -13.07 -8.21 0.84
N LEU A 75 -13.39 -7.74 2.05
CA LEU A 75 -14.59 -8.12 2.78
C LEU A 75 -15.61 -6.99 2.69
N GLU A 76 -16.88 -7.34 2.51
CA GLU A 76 -17.99 -6.38 2.54
C GLU A 76 -19.01 -6.76 3.62
N SER A 77 -19.63 -5.75 4.21
CA SER A 77 -20.72 -5.93 5.16
C SER A 77 -21.72 -4.78 5.01
N ARG A 78 -23.00 -5.11 5.05
CA ARG A 78 -24.05 -4.09 5.17
C ARG A 78 -23.97 -3.55 6.58
N GLY A 79 -23.56 -2.29 6.73
CA GLY A 79 -23.38 -1.63 8.02
C GLY A 79 -24.57 -1.91 8.95
N ARG A 80 -24.28 -2.50 10.11
CA ARG A 80 -25.28 -2.74 11.17
C ARG A 80 -24.94 -1.81 12.32
N THR A 81 -25.91 -1.03 12.77
CA THR A 81 -25.77 -0.28 14.01
C THR A 81 -25.85 -1.26 15.17
N VAL A 82 -24.71 -1.56 15.77
CA VAL A 82 -24.65 -2.36 16.99
C VAL A 82 -24.40 -1.43 18.16
N ARG A 83 -25.30 -1.46 19.15
CA ARG A 83 -25.09 -0.73 20.40
C ARG A 83 -24.19 -1.57 21.30
N HIS A 84 -22.91 -1.23 21.34
CA HIS A 84 -21.96 -1.77 22.31
C HIS A 84 -21.59 -0.68 23.32
N GLN A 85 -21.46 -1.07 24.59
CA GLN A 85 -20.75 -0.25 25.56
C GLN A 85 -19.27 -0.28 25.19
N LEU A 86 -18.78 0.83 24.63
CA LEU A 86 -17.37 0.98 24.31
C LEU A 86 -16.58 1.22 25.60
N VAL A 87 -15.60 0.36 25.84
CA VAL A 87 -14.57 0.55 26.89
C VAL A 87 -13.63 1.72 26.55
N HIS A 88 -13.56 2.11 25.28
CA HIS A 88 -12.73 3.21 24.78
C HIS A 88 -13.59 4.41 24.38
N GLN A 89 -13.01 5.60 24.41
CA GLN A 89 -13.57 6.78 23.78
C GLN A 89 -13.06 6.85 22.34
N VAL A 90 -13.98 6.80 21.37
CA VAL A 90 -13.66 6.93 19.94
C VAL A 90 -14.04 8.34 19.47
N ARG A 91 -13.11 9.05 18.85
CA ARG A 91 -13.32 10.39 18.28
C ARG A 91 -12.52 10.56 17.00
N HIS A 92 -12.87 11.60 16.22
CA HIS A 92 -11.99 12.05 15.14
C HIS A 92 -10.62 12.41 15.72
N ALA A 93 -9.56 12.05 15.01
CA ALA A 93 -8.20 12.47 15.35
C ALA A 93 -8.10 14.00 15.20
N ASP A 94 -7.37 14.64 16.11
CA ASP A 94 -7.03 16.05 16.04
C ASP A 94 -5.50 16.23 15.99
N SER A 95 -5.03 17.47 15.86
CA SER A 95 -3.61 17.76 15.70
C SER A 95 -2.75 17.32 16.89
N ALA A 96 -3.31 17.16 18.09
CA ALA A 96 -2.58 16.68 19.26
C ALA A 96 -2.31 15.17 19.20
N ASP A 97 -3.06 14.43 18.38
CA ASP A 97 -2.85 12.98 18.19
C ASP A 97 -1.73 12.65 17.19
N ARG A 98 -1.27 13.63 16.40
CA ARG A 98 -0.44 13.42 15.20
C ARG A 98 0.78 12.56 15.50
N ASP A 99 1.59 12.94 16.47
CA ASP A 99 2.88 12.29 16.73
C ASP A 99 2.69 10.84 17.18
N GLU A 100 1.73 10.58 18.07
CA GLU A 100 1.45 9.26 18.59
C GLU A 100 0.82 8.34 17.53
N VAL A 101 -0.13 8.84 16.76
CA VAL A 101 -0.78 8.06 15.69
C VAL A 101 0.19 7.75 14.56
N VAL A 102 1.07 8.70 14.22
CA VAL A 102 2.17 8.48 13.26
C VAL A 102 3.14 7.42 13.78
N ARG A 103 3.57 7.50 15.04
CA ARG A 103 4.45 6.50 15.66
C ARG A 103 3.83 5.11 15.66
N ILE A 104 2.54 5.00 15.97
CA ILE A 104 1.80 3.73 15.88
C ILE A 104 1.84 3.22 14.43
N ALA A 105 1.51 4.05 13.46
CA ALA A 105 1.49 3.66 12.06
C ALA A 105 2.86 3.21 11.55
N GLU A 106 3.93 3.87 11.98
CA GLU A 106 5.30 3.53 11.63
C GLU A 106 5.71 2.16 12.18
N SER A 107 5.29 1.78 13.40
CA SER A 107 5.82 0.59 14.07
C SER A 107 4.92 -0.64 14.10
N SER A 108 3.66 -0.55 13.64
CA SER A 108 2.65 -1.60 13.91
C SER A 108 2.31 -2.50 12.71
N PHE A 109 2.64 -2.12 11.47
CA PHE A 109 2.33 -2.94 10.30
C PHE A 109 3.42 -3.97 10.04
N GLN A 110 3.06 -5.26 10.07
CA GLN A 110 4.02 -6.35 9.77
C GLN A 110 3.67 -7.13 8.50
N PHE A 111 2.38 -7.17 8.13
CA PHE A 111 1.88 -8.01 7.03
C PHE A 111 1.34 -7.16 5.87
N SER A 112 1.99 -6.03 5.59
CA SER A 112 1.65 -5.21 4.43
C SER A 112 2.45 -5.67 3.21
N ARG A 113 1.94 -5.44 2.00
CA ARG A 113 2.69 -5.72 0.76
C ARG A 113 4.10 -5.11 0.71
N PHE A 114 4.37 -4.07 1.51
CA PHE A 114 5.71 -3.48 1.58
C PHE A 114 6.63 -4.22 2.55
N HIS A 115 6.09 -4.77 3.63
CA HIS A 115 6.86 -5.56 4.63
C HIS A 115 7.06 -7.02 4.20
N LEU A 116 6.15 -7.52 3.36
CA LEU A 116 6.22 -8.88 2.82
C LEU A 116 7.09 -9.00 1.58
N ASP A 117 7.39 -7.88 0.91
CA ASP A 117 8.27 -7.88 -0.25
C ASP A 117 9.75 -7.95 0.21
N PRO A 118 10.49 -9.04 -0.06
CA PRO A 118 11.87 -9.18 0.37
C PRO A 118 12.81 -8.18 -0.31
N GLY A 119 12.38 -7.57 -1.42
CA GLY A 119 13.12 -6.52 -2.09
C GLY A 119 13.03 -5.18 -1.37
N ILE A 120 12.05 -4.98 -0.48
CA ILE A 120 11.79 -3.70 0.20
C ILE A 120 12.30 -3.78 1.65
N PRO A 121 13.29 -2.96 2.03
CA PRO A 121 13.73 -2.85 3.41
C PRO A 121 12.62 -2.35 4.35
N ASN A 122 12.58 -2.86 5.58
CA ASN A 122 11.54 -2.51 6.55
C ASN A 122 11.48 -1.02 6.85
N ASP A 123 12.62 -0.31 6.90
CA ASP A 123 12.64 1.14 7.12
C ASP A 123 11.93 1.93 6.00
N ILE A 124 11.96 1.42 4.76
CA ILE A 124 11.20 1.98 3.64
C ILE A 124 9.70 1.69 3.83
N ALA A 125 9.36 0.46 4.21
CA ALA A 125 7.99 0.04 4.43
C ALA A 125 7.32 0.79 5.60
N ASP A 126 8.04 0.97 6.72
CA ASP A 126 7.65 1.76 7.88
C ASP A 126 7.43 3.23 7.48
N ARG A 127 8.38 3.82 6.73
CA ARG A 127 8.24 5.20 6.20
C ARG A 127 7.01 5.38 5.32
N ILE A 128 6.68 4.39 4.49
CA ILE A 128 5.46 4.43 3.67
C ILE A 128 4.20 4.45 4.56
N LYS A 129 4.18 3.70 5.66
CA LYS A 129 3.04 3.67 6.60
C LYS A 129 2.93 4.95 7.41
N ARG A 130 4.05 5.49 7.86
CA ARG A 130 4.15 6.83 8.45
C ARG A 130 3.53 7.89 7.54
N GLN A 131 4.02 8.02 6.30
CA GLN A 131 3.58 9.05 5.37
C GLN A 131 2.09 8.89 5.01
N TRP A 132 1.60 7.65 4.91
CA TRP A 132 0.19 7.38 4.65
C TRP A 132 -0.71 7.99 5.74
N VAL A 133 -0.33 7.87 7.00
CA VAL A 133 -1.09 8.43 8.13
C VAL A 133 -0.90 9.94 8.26
N GLU A 134 0.31 10.46 8.03
CA GLU A 134 0.55 11.91 7.96
C GLU A 134 -0.37 12.59 6.93
N SER A 135 -0.65 11.92 5.81
CA SER A 135 -1.51 12.45 4.74
C SER A 135 -2.97 12.72 5.18
N TYR A 136 -3.46 12.04 6.23
CA TYR A 136 -4.79 12.33 6.80
C TYR A 136 -4.77 13.65 7.58
N PHE A 137 -3.71 13.92 8.34
CA PHE A 137 -3.54 15.17 9.07
C PHE A 137 -3.30 16.35 8.12
N ASP A 138 -2.57 16.10 7.02
CA ASP A 138 -2.25 17.11 6.02
C ASP A 138 -3.42 17.36 5.04
N GLY A 139 -4.50 16.57 5.10
CA GLY A 139 -5.65 16.67 4.21
C GLY A 139 -5.34 16.34 2.74
N THR A 140 -4.21 15.68 2.48
CA THR A 140 -3.76 15.34 1.12
C THR A 140 -4.24 13.97 0.65
N ARG A 141 -4.52 13.06 1.59
CA ARG A 141 -5.05 11.72 1.29
C ARG A 141 -5.83 11.15 2.46
N GLY A 142 -7.02 10.61 2.17
CA GLY A 142 -7.90 9.98 3.15
C GLY A 142 -9.04 10.90 3.59
N ASP A 143 -10.17 10.31 3.96
CA ASP A 143 -11.40 11.08 4.25
C ASP A 143 -11.61 11.35 5.74
N ALA A 144 -11.26 10.39 6.60
CA ALA A 144 -11.42 10.50 8.04
C ALA A 144 -10.42 9.61 8.77
N LEU A 145 -9.90 10.11 9.89
CA LEU A 145 -9.07 9.37 10.83
C LEU A 145 -9.72 9.41 12.21
N TYR A 146 -9.81 8.25 12.86
CA TYR A 146 -10.37 8.11 14.20
C TYR A 146 -9.33 7.53 15.14
N VAL A 147 -9.35 8.00 16.38
CA VAL A 147 -8.55 7.46 17.47
C VAL A 147 -9.45 6.83 18.54
N ALA A 148 -8.96 5.77 19.17
CA ALA A 148 -9.59 5.15 20.32
C ALA A 148 -8.69 5.31 21.54
N CYS A 149 -9.13 6.12 22.51
CA CYS A 149 -8.38 6.38 23.74
C CYS A 149 -8.90 5.49 24.87
N LEU A 150 -8.00 5.05 25.74
CA LEU A 150 -8.39 4.52 27.05
C LEU A 150 -9.16 5.61 27.79
N LYS A 151 -10.30 5.27 28.39
CA LYS A 151 -10.95 6.18 29.32
C LYS A 151 -10.05 6.30 30.55
N ASP A 152 -9.81 7.53 31.01
CA ASP A 152 -9.18 7.76 32.32
C ASP A 152 -9.99 6.97 33.36
N ARG A 153 -9.30 6.14 34.15
CA ARG A 153 -9.91 5.31 35.19
C ARG A 153 -10.37 6.14 36.37
#